data_AF-K9WR89-F1
#
_entry.id   AF-K9WR89-F1
#
_cell.length_a   1.000
_cell.length_b   1.000
_cell.length_c   1.000
_cell.angle_alpha   90.00
_cell.angle_beta   90.00
_cell.angle_gamma   90.00
#
_symmetry.space_group_name_H-M   'P 1'
#
loop_
_entity.id
_entity.type
_entity.pdbx_description
1 polymer ?
#
loop_
_entity_poly.entity_id
_entity_poly.type
_entity_poly.pdbx_seq_one_letter_code
_entity_poly.pdbx_strand_id
1 'polypeptide(L)'
;MKPQNFEEHIVWYSLISTYILYIAGLLYIANSTIAWVLFIYLCKKLWIQTQGISFEEKISIPWIVWLWIICMLIMAIGTYIGLVNFDYDIKDIIRGLLNWTRDWALLALFPLAGCCLNIRPHLIYRATCLLCLQSLFFIPISYAAYLLHLPSLVYSSPLERITQNGTIYYNVVLYFKEFDAGESFRLTLFAPWSPALALLGLIYFFFALQEENKIWRWIGLVSSILITYLTASRTAIISLPIIIVSIWFLSNFSRPYVHILSSIICFSSGIFSSFLVELTRQLQETFTTSRQGSSRVRDILARMALDRFKDAPVWGHGRSQPGFEATANMPIGSHHTWIGLLYVKGLIGFFAFLIPMVYSFIYLLLKAQKNTTSKVGLTFLLALISFTFTDNQEVLAYLYWPGLIIMGISFKEEKNAVIFK
;
A
#
# COMPACT_ATOMS: atom_id res chain seq x y z
N MET A 1 -25.31 5.60 -5.44
CA MET A 1 -24.40 6.74 -5.67
C MET A 1 -23.90 6.66 -7.11
N LYS A 2 -23.76 7.79 -7.82
CA LYS A 2 -23.28 7.82 -9.21
C LYS A 2 -22.13 8.84 -9.35
N PRO A 3 -21.10 8.56 -10.18
CA PRO A 3 -20.05 9.51 -10.47
C PRO A 3 -20.62 10.73 -11.22
N GLN A 4 -20.13 11.93 -10.89
CA GLN A 4 -20.61 13.19 -11.49
C GLN A 4 -19.61 13.77 -12.49
N ASN A 5 -18.31 13.69 -12.18
CA ASN A 5 -17.25 14.31 -12.99
C ASN A 5 -16.38 13.26 -13.66
N PHE A 6 -15.56 13.67 -14.64
CA PHE A 6 -14.66 12.78 -15.37
C PHE A 6 -13.70 12.02 -14.43
N GLU A 7 -13.10 12.72 -13.46
CA GLU A 7 -12.23 12.11 -12.45
C GLU A 7 -12.94 11.01 -11.64
N GLU A 8 -14.19 11.24 -11.25
CA GLU A 8 -14.97 10.26 -10.50
C GLU A 8 -15.37 9.06 -11.36
N HIS A 9 -15.66 9.27 -12.66
CA HIS A 9 -15.95 8.18 -13.59
C HIS A 9 -14.75 7.25 -13.73
N ILE A 10 -13.55 7.81 -13.92
CA ILE A 10 -12.32 7.02 -13.99
C ILE A 10 -12.15 6.21 -12.70
N VAL A 11 -12.20 6.86 -11.53
CA VAL A 11 -11.97 6.19 -10.25
C VAL A 11 -13.02 5.11 -9.99
N TRP A 12 -14.31 5.40 -10.21
CA TRP A 12 -15.42 4.49 -9.98
C TRP A 12 -15.35 3.23 -10.84
N TYR A 13 -15.26 3.40 -12.16
CA TYR A 13 -15.28 2.27 -13.08
C TYR A 13 -14.01 1.45 -12.99
N SER A 14 -12.86 2.07 -12.72
CA SER A 14 -11.60 1.35 -12.51
C SER A 14 -11.66 0.46 -11.27
N LEU A 15 -12.23 0.95 -10.17
CA LEU A 15 -12.40 0.14 -8.96
C LEU A 15 -13.35 -1.05 -9.17
N ILE A 16 -14.51 -0.82 -9.79
CA ILE A 16 -15.52 -1.87 -10.00
C ILE A 16 -15.08 -2.89 -11.07
N SER A 17 -14.25 -2.46 -12.02
CA SER A 17 -13.72 -3.33 -13.07
C SER A 17 -12.46 -4.10 -12.66
N THR A 18 -12.03 -4.02 -11.40
CA THR A 18 -10.81 -4.72 -10.90
C THR A 18 -10.78 -6.20 -11.30
N TYR A 19 -11.87 -6.96 -11.11
CA TYR A 19 -11.93 -8.37 -11.52
C TYR A 19 -11.91 -8.57 -13.03
N ILE A 20 -12.55 -7.68 -13.80
CA ILE A 20 -12.53 -7.75 -15.27
C ILE A 20 -11.10 -7.50 -15.78
N LEU A 21 -10.45 -6.46 -15.25
CA LEU A 21 -9.04 -6.15 -15.56
C LEU A 21 -8.10 -7.25 -15.11
N TYR A 22 -8.38 -7.88 -13.97
CA TYR A 22 -7.61 -9.03 -13.48
C TYR A 22 -7.74 -10.24 -14.39
N ILE A 23 -8.97 -10.65 -14.71
CA ILE A 23 -9.23 -11.80 -15.60
C ILE A 23 -8.68 -11.55 -17.00
N ALA A 24 -8.60 -10.29 -17.46
CA ALA A 24 -7.94 -9.93 -18.71
C ALA A 24 -6.41 -9.85 -18.62
N GLY A 25 -5.82 -9.99 -17.42
CA GLY A 25 -4.38 -9.87 -17.19
C GLY A 25 -3.85 -8.45 -17.45
N LEU A 26 -4.70 -7.43 -17.23
CA LEU A 26 -4.46 -6.01 -17.49
C LEU A 26 -4.32 -5.17 -16.22
N LEU A 27 -4.65 -5.72 -15.04
CA LEU A 27 -4.80 -4.97 -13.79
C LEU A 27 -3.60 -4.08 -13.44
N TYR A 28 -2.38 -4.64 -13.50
CA TYR A 28 -1.16 -3.90 -13.19
C TYR A 28 -0.98 -2.67 -14.11
N ILE A 29 -1.08 -2.88 -15.42
CA ILE A 29 -0.90 -1.79 -16.40
C ILE A 29 -2.02 -0.76 -16.29
N ALA A 30 -3.28 -1.23 -16.19
CA ALA A 30 -4.45 -0.37 -16.14
C ALA A 30 -4.38 0.58 -14.93
N ASN A 31 -4.13 0.04 -13.74
CA ASN A 31 -4.07 0.83 -12.51
C ASN A 31 -2.89 1.80 -12.49
N SER A 32 -1.71 1.40 -12.98
CA SER A 32 -0.59 2.35 -13.11
C SER A 32 -0.89 3.45 -14.14
N THR A 33 -1.60 3.14 -15.23
CA THR A 33 -1.94 4.12 -16.27
C THR A 33 -2.96 5.15 -15.77
N ILE A 34 -3.89 4.76 -14.90
CA ILE A 34 -4.91 5.66 -14.33
C ILE A 34 -4.27 6.85 -13.61
N ALA A 35 -3.17 6.64 -12.87
CA ALA A 35 -2.44 7.72 -12.21
C ALA A 35 -1.98 8.79 -13.21
N TRP A 36 -1.42 8.35 -14.35
CA TRP A 36 -0.94 9.24 -15.41
C TRP A 36 -2.07 9.93 -16.16
N VAL A 37 -3.20 9.25 -16.40
CA VAL A 37 -4.39 9.87 -16.99
C VAL A 37 -4.94 10.97 -16.09
N LEU A 38 -5.05 10.72 -14.79
CA LEU A 38 -5.49 11.71 -13.81
C LEU A 38 -4.49 12.88 -13.71
N PHE A 39 -3.19 12.61 -13.80
CA PHE A 39 -2.15 13.63 -13.83
C PHE A 39 -2.23 14.52 -15.08
N ILE A 40 -2.35 13.93 -16.28
CA ILE A 40 -2.51 14.70 -17.53
C ILE A 40 -3.77 15.56 -17.48
N TYR A 41 -4.87 15.02 -16.94
CA TYR A 41 -6.10 15.78 -16.76
C TYR A 41 -5.94 16.92 -15.75
N LEU A 42 -5.17 16.72 -14.67
CA LEU A 42 -4.81 17.78 -13.74
C LEU A 42 -3.98 18.87 -14.42
N CYS A 43 -2.96 18.51 -15.20
CA CYS A 43 -2.17 19.48 -15.97
C CYS A 43 -3.06 20.29 -16.93
N LYS A 44 -4.01 19.65 -17.60
CA LYS A 44 -5.01 20.33 -18.45
C LYS A 44 -5.85 21.32 -17.63
N LYS A 45 -6.35 20.93 -16.45
CA LYS A 45 -7.11 21.83 -15.56
C LYS A 45 -6.27 23.03 -15.11
N LEU A 46 -5.01 22.81 -14.74
CA LEU A 46 -4.08 23.88 -14.35
C LEU A 46 -3.78 24.84 -15.51
N TRP A 47 -3.64 24.33 -16.73
CA TRP A 47 -3.40 25.13 -17.93
C TRP A 47 -4.61 26.02 -18.29
N ILE A 48 -5.82 25.48 -18.16
CA ILE A 48 -7.08 26.20 -18.43
C ILE A 48 -7.36 27.24 -17.32
N GLN A 49 -6.73 27.11 -16.15
CA GLN A 49 -6.90 28.02 -15.02
C GLN A 49 -6.28 29.41 -15.31
N THR A 50 -7.00 30.28 -16.02
CA THR A 50 -6.58 31.66 -16.31
C THR A 50 -7.61 32.73 -15.88
N GLN A 51 -7.06 33.78 -15.24
CA GLN A 51 -7.51 35.12 -14.80
C GLN A 51 -8.95 35.45 -14.33
N GLY A 52 -9.97 34.59 -14.50
CA GLY A 52 -11.36 34.89 -14.09
C GLY A 52 -11.94 34.03 -12.97
N ILE A 53 -11.20 33.05 -12.47
CA ILE A 53 -11.70 32.02 -11.55
C ILE A 53 -11.58 32.52 -10.10
N SER A 54 -12.65 32.32 -9.30
CA SER A 54 -12.69 32.71 -7.89
C SER A 54 -11.54 32.08 -7.10
N PHE A 55 -11.07 32.77 -6.06
CA PHE A 55 -10.00 32.26 -5.17
C PHE A 55 -10.37 30.89 -4.55
N GLU A 56 -11.66 30.59 -4.44
CA GLU A 56 -12.21 29.33 -3.94
C GLU A 56 -12.00 28.14 -4.89
N GLU A 57 -11.93 28.38 -6.20
CA GLU A 57 -11.76 27.34 -7.22
C GLU A 57 -10.29 27.15 -7.67
N LYS A 58 -9.38 28.01 -7.20
CA LYS A 58 -7.94 27.86 -7.48
C LYS A 58 -7.40 26.56 -6.88
N ILE A 59 -6.73 25.76 -7.71
CA ILE A 59 -6.07 24.52 -7.31
C ILE A 59 -4.77 24.90 -6.61
N SER A 60 -4.67 24.64 -5.31
CA SER A 60 -3.43 24.73 -4.56
C SER A 60 -2.93 23.34 -4.22
N ILE A 61 -1.66 23.07 -4.53
CA ILE A 61 -1.00 21.82 -4.17
C ILE A 61 -0.42 21.99 -2.77
N PRO A 62 -0.86 21.22 -1.76
CA PRO A 62 -0.30 21.28 -0.41
C PRO A 62 1.19 20.94 -0.41
N TRP A 63 1.96 21.58 0.48
CA TRP A 63 3.41 21.38 0.56
C TRP A 63 3.81 19.90 0.79
N ILE A 64 2.97 19.13 1.51
CA ILE A 64 3.22 17.70 1.77
C ILE A 64 3.15 16.87 0.49
N VAL A 65 2.35 17.27 -0.48
CA VAL A 65 2.28 16.59 -1.79
C VAL A 65 3.48 16.96 -2.65
N TRP A 66 3.95 18.21 -2.58
CA TRP A 66 5.24 18.60 -3.17
C TRP A 66 6.41 17.78 -2.62
N LEU A 67 6.41 17.52 -1.31
CA LEU A 67 7.43 16.66 -0.70
C LEU A 67 7.41 15.26 -1.32
N TRP A 68 6.24 14.62 -1.47
CA TRP A 68 6.11 13.33 -2.17
C TRP A 68 6.64 13.40 -3.61
N ILE A 69 6.29 14.44 -4.38
CA ILE A 69 6.75 14.61 -5.77
C ILE A 69 8.28 14.69 -5.83
N ILE A 70 8.88 15.59 -5.04
CA ILE A 70 10.34 15.80 -5.02
C ILE A 70 11.05 14.50 -4.61
N CYS A 71 10.57 13.84 -3.56
CA CYS A 71 11.13 12.59 -3.08
C CYS A 71 11.05 11.45 -4.11
N MET A 72 9.91 11.29 -4.80
CA MET A 72 9.79 10.28 -5.84
C MET A 72 10.67 10.59 -7.06
N LEU A 73 10.86 11.87 -7.42
CA LEU A 73 11.82 12.27 -8.45
C LEU A 73 13.26 11.98 -8.05
N ILE A 74 13.64 12.21 -6.79
CA ILE A 74 14.95 11.82 -6.25
C ILE A 74 15.14 10.30 -6.37
N MET A 75 14.09 9.50 -6.14
CA MET A 75 14.17 8.05 -6.38
C MET A 75 14.33 7.67 -7.85
N ALA A 76 13.80 8.45 -8.79
CA ALA A 76 14.06 8.26 -10.22
C ALA A 76 15.54 8.49 -10.54
N ILE A 77 16.10 9.58 -10.02
CA ILE A 77 17.52 9.93 -10.16
C ILE A 77 18.40 8.83 -9.54
N GLY A 78 18.06 8.37 -8.34
CA GLY A 78 18.79 7.29 -7.69
C GLY A 78 18.73 5.96 -8.45
N THR A 79 17.60 5.67 -9.11
CA THR A 79 17.48 4.52 -10.01
C THR A 79 18.42 4.65 -11.20
N TYR A 80 18.45 5.83 -11.83
CA TYR A 80 19.34 6.09 -12.97
C TYR A 80 20.81 5.96 -12.57
N ILE A 81 21.25 6.65 -11.51
CA ILE A 81 22.64 6.63 -11.05
C ILE A 81 23.05 5.22 -10.61
N GLY A 82 22.19 4.51 -9.87
CA GLY A 82 22.47 3.13 -9.47
C GLY A 82 22.63 2.18 -10.64
N LEU A 83 21.87 2.34 -11.73
CA LEU A 83 22.02 1.52 -12.93
C LEU A 83 23.28 1.88 -13.73
N VAL A 84 23.62 3.16 -13.83
CA VAL A 84 24.84 3.62 -14.52
C VAL A 84 26.10 3.15 -13.78
N ASN A 85 26.14 3.26 -12.45
CA ASN A 85 27.33 2.90 -11.67
C ASN A 85 27.67 1.39 -11.70
N PHE A 86 26.68 0.55 -12.03
CA PHE A 86 26.86 -0.90 -12.14
C PHE A 86 26.92 -1.36 -13.61
N ASP A 87 27.23 -0.44 -14.54
CA ASP A 87 27.46 -0.69 -15.96
C ASP A 87 26.32 -1.45 -16.67
N TYR A 88 25.06 -1.19 -16.27
CA TYR A 88 23.90 -1.76 -16.95
C TYR A 88 23.69 -1.14 -18.34
N ASP A 89 23.21 -1.95 -19.28
CA ASP A 89 22.91 -1.52 -20.64
C ASP A 89 21.83 -0.43 -20.69
N ILE A 90 21.85 0.39 -21.76
CA ILE A 90 20.83 1.43 -22.03
C ILE A 90 19.40 0.85 -21.97
N LYS A 91 19.21 -0.38 -22.43
CA LYS A 91 17.90 -1.08 -22.37
C LYS A 91 17.42 -1.25 -20.93
N ASP A 92 18.32 -1.58 -20.01
CA ASP A 92 17.99 -1.77 -18.60
C ASP A 92 17.76 -0.43 -17.89
N ILE A 93 18.47 0.62 -18.28
CA ILE A 93 18.21 1.99 -17.79
C ILE A 93 16.79 2.43 -18.17
N ILE A 94 16.41 2.27 -19.44
CA ILE A 94 15.06 2.61 -19.92
C ILE A 94 14.00 1.80 -19.17
N ARG A 95 14.21 0.49 -18.98
CA ARG A 95 13.29 -0.36 -18.22
C ARG A 95 13.18 0.05 -16.76
N GLY A 96 14.30 0.38 -16.11
CA GLY A 96 14.31 0.85 -14.73
C GLY A 96 13.49 2.12 -14.54
N LEU A 97 13.61 3.07 -15.46
CA LEU A 97 12.81 4.30 -15.46
C LEU A 97 11.34 4.04 -15.76
N LEU A 98 11.02 3.14 -16.70
CA LEU A 98 9.64 2.72 -16.96
C LEU A 98 9.01 2.04 -15.74
N ASN A 99 9.75 1.22 -15.01
CA ASN A 99 9.27 0.60 -13.76
C ASN A 99 9.03 1.64 -12.68
N TRP A 100 9.93 2.63 -12.56
CA TRP A 100 9.72 3.77 -11.68
C TRP A 100 8.38 4.48 -11.96
N THR A 101 7.98 4.66 -13.23
CA THR A 101 6.69 5.27 -13.57
C THR A 101 5.46 4.46 -13.13
N ARG A 102 5.61 3.14 -12.95
CA ARG A 102 4.52 2.21 -12.62
C ARG A 102 4.48 1.81 -11.16
N ASP A 103 5.55 2.03 -10.41
CA ASP A 103 5.67 1.64 -9.00
C ASP A 103 5.79 2.90 -8.13
N TRP A 104 6.98 3.51 -8.08
CA TRP A 104 7.30 4.64 -7.21
C TRP A 104 6.53 5.92 -7.55
N ALA A 105 6.40 6.28 -8.84
CA ALA A 105 5.71 7.50 -9.25
C ALA A 105 4.25 7.52 -8.77
N LEU A 106 3.60 6.36 -8.67
CA LEU A 106 2.22 6.23 -8.21
C LEU A 106 2.03 6.79 -6.79
N LEU A 107 3.03 6.64 -5.93
CA LEU A 107 3.00 7.15 -4.54
C LEU A 107 2.89 8.67 -4.47
N ALA A 108 3.32 9.40 -5.50
CA ALA A 108 3.15 10.86 -5.58
C ALA A 108 1.94 11.26 -6.44
N LEU A 109 1.70 10.55 -7.55
CA LEU A 109 0.64 10.89 -8.50
C LEU A 109 -0.77 10.70 -7.93
N PHE A 110 -1.02 9.62 -7.18
CA PHE A 110 -2.34 9.39 -6.60
C PHE A 110 -2.69 10.37 -5.48
N PRO A 111 -1.80 10.70 -4.53
CA PRO A 111 -2.09 11.76 -3.56
C PRO A 111 -2.26 13.14 -4.22
N LEU A 112 -1.50 13.43 -5.28
CA LEU A 112 -1.68 14.65 -6.07
C LEU A 112 -3.06 14.70 -6.74
N ALA A 113 -3.51 13.59 -7.33
CA ALA A 113 -4.86 13.49 -7.89
C ALA A 113 -5.93 13.68 -6.80
N GLY A 114 -5.76 13.06 -5.63
CA GLY A 114 -6.69 13.18 -4.52
C GLY A 114 -6.80 14.59 -3.92
N CYS A 115 -5.70 15.34 -3.83
CA CYS A 115 -5.75 16.68 -3.25
C CYS A 115 -6.28 17.74 -4.23
N CYS A 116 -6.00 17.59 -5.52
CA CYS A 116 -6.30 18.61 -6.54
C CYS A 116 -7.61 18.36 -7.31
N LEU A 117 -8.02 17.10 -7.48
CA LEU A 117 -9.24 16.76 -8.22
C LEU A 117 -10.43 16.67 -7.26
N ASN A 118 -11.63 16.96 -7.78
CA ASN A 118 -12.86 16.93 -6.99
C ASN A 118 -13.42 15.51 -6.92
N ILE A 119 -12.72 14.62 -6.21
CA ILE A 119 -13.11 13.22 -6.00
C ILE A 119 -13.73 13.09 -4.61
N ARG A 120 -14.98 12.63 -4.52
CA ARG A 120 -15.65 12.42 -3.23
C ARG A 120 -15.15 11.13 -2.53
N PRO A 121 -14.74 11.18 -1.25
CA PRO A 121 -14.32 9.98 -0.50
C PRO A 121 -15.38 8.88 -0.46
N HIS A 122 -16.64 9.26 -0.24
CA HIS A 122 -17.78 8.34 -0.18
C HIS A 122 -17.96 7.47 -1.44
N LEU A 123 -17.55 8.00 -2.60
CA LEU A 123 -17.59 7.26 -3.86
C LEU A 123 -16.54 6.14 -3.87
N ILE A 124 -15.35 6.39 -3.32
CA ILE A 124 -14.29 5.38 -3.16
C ILE A 124 -14.76 4.30 -2.18
N TYR A 125 -15.30 4.69 -1.02
CA TYR A 125 -15.81 3.74 -0.01
C TYR A 125 -16.86 2.81 -0.61
N ARG A 126 -17.84 3.35 -1.36
CA ARG A 126 -18.87 2.54 -2.00
C ARG A 126 -18.32 1.62 -3.07
N ALA A 127 -17.41 2.10 -3.91
CA ALA A 127 -16.76 1.29 -4.93
C ALA A 127 -15.96 0.14 -4.30
N THR A 128 -15.26 0.38 -3.19
CA THR A 128 -14.57 -0.69 -2.46
C THR A 128 -15.52 -1.70 -1.83
N CYS A 129 -16.68 -1.27 -1.31
CA CYS A 129 -17.70 -2.20 -0.81
C CYS A 129 -18.30 -3.07 -1.93
N LEU A 130 -18.46 -2.53 -3.14
CA LEU A 130 -18.88 -3.29 -4.33
C LEU A 130 -17.79 -4.30 -4.76
N LEU A 131 -16.53 -3.91 -4.73
CA LEU A 131 -15.41 -4.80 -5.00
C LEU A 131 -15.31 -5.92 -3.94
N CYS A 132 -15.61 -5.62 -2.68
CA CYS A 132 -15.74 -6.61 -1.62
C CYS A 132 -16.88 -7.60 -1.91
N LEU A 133 -18.04 -7.14 -2.40
CA LEU A 133 -19.12 -8.04 -2.82
C LEU A 133 -18.66 -8.99 -3.94
N GLN A 134 -17.97 -8.46 -4.96
CA GLN A 134 -17.40 -9.28 -6.02
C GLN A 134 -16.42 -10.30 -5.46
N SER A 135 -15.57 -9.88 -4.51
CA SER A 135 -14.61 -10.78 -3.86
C SER A 135 -15.29 -11.89 -3.07
N LEU A 136 -16.39 -11.60 -2.38
CA LEU A 136 -17.19 -12.60 -1.68
C LEU A 136 -17.74 -13.67 -2.64
N PHE A 137 -18.01 -13.32 -3.89
CA PHE A 137 -18.42 -14.27 -4.93
C PHE A 137 -17.25 -15.09 -5.49
N PHE A 138 -16.07 -14.50 -5.65
CA PHE A 138 -14.90 -15.23 -6.15
C PHE A 138 -14.23 -16.15 -5.11
N ILE A 139 -14.34 -15.84 -3.81
CA ILE A 139 -13.81 -16.68 -2.72
C ILE A 139 -14.28 -18.14 -2.81
N PRO A 140 -15.59 -18.47 -2.89
CA PRO A 140 -16.04 -19.85 -2.99
C PRO A 140 -15.57 -20.52 -4.28
N ILE A 141 -15.42 -19.77 -5.38
CA ILE A 141 -14.87 -20.28 -6.64
C ILE A 141 -13.41 -20.69 -6.47
N SER A 142 -12.59 -19.81 -5.87
CA SER A 142 -11.18 -20.11 -5.56
C SER A 142 -11.04 -21.32 -4.63
N TYR A 143 -11.91 -21.42 -3.62
CA TYR A 143 -11.90 -22.54 -2.68
C TYR A 143 -12.36 -23.86 -3.35
N ALA A 144 -13.40 -23.83 -4.17
CA ALA A 144 -13.85 -24.98 -4.94
C ALA A 144 -12.77 -25.45 -5.94
N ALA A 145 -12.09 -24.52 -6.62
CA ALA A 145 -10.99 -24.83 -7.52
C ALA A 145 -9.83 -25.53 -6.79
N TYR A 146 -9.54 -25.12 -5.55
CA TYR A 146 -8.57 -25.79 -4.69
C TYR A 146 -9.00 -27.21 -4.32
N LEU A 147 -10.26 -27.42 -3.89
CA LEU A 147 -10.79 -28.74 -3.54
C LEU A 147 -10.84 -29.71 -4.73
N LEU A 148 -11.09 -29.18 -5.93
CA LEU A 148 -11.12 -29.96 -7.18
C LEU A 148 -9.71 -30.19 -7.77
N HIS A 149 -8.65 -29.71 -7.11
CA HIS A 149 -7.27 -29.81 -7.58
C HIS A 149 -7.04 -29.24 -9.00
N LEU A 150 -7.79 -28.21 -9.36
CA LEU A 150 -7.60 -27.51 -10.64
C LEU A 150 -6.23 -26.81 -10.66
N PRO A 151 -5.61 -26.62 -11.85
CA PRO A 151 -4.36 -25.88 -11.95
C PRO A 151 -4.53 -24.47 -11.36
N SER A 152 -3.58 -24.08 -10.49
CA SER A 152 -3.61 -22.77 -9.83
C SER A 152 -3.49 -21.63 -10.83
N LEU A 153 -2.52 -21.74 -11.75
CA LEU A 153 -2.32 -20.79 -12.84
C LEU A 153 -3.27 -21.10 -13.99
N VAL A 154 -4.12 -20.15 -14.34
CA VAL A 154 -5.02 -20.24 -15.51
C VAL A 154 -4.23 -19.89 -16.76
N TYR A 155 -3.63 -18.69 -16.78
CA TYR A 155 -2.78 -18.24 -17.88
C TYR A 155 -1.93 -17.02 -17.46
N SER A 156 -0.90 -16.74 -18.25
CA SER A 156 -0.08 -15.52 -18.13
C SER A 156 -0.38 -14.59 -19.30
N SER A 157 -0.67 -13.32 -19.02
CA SER A 157 -0.99 -12.34 -20.05
C SER A 157 0.18 -12.14 -21.03
N PRO A 158 -0.04 -12.14 -22.36
CA PRO A 158 1.01 -11.89 -23.36
C PRO A 158 1.69 -10.53 -23.21
N LEU A 159 1.05 -9.58 -22.53
CA LEU A 159 1.59 -8.25 -22.25
C LEU A 159 2.86 -8.28 -21.39
N GLU A 160 3.05 -9.37 -20.63
CA GLU A 160 4.28 -9.63 -19.89
C GLU A 160 5.50 -9.60 -20.82
N ARG A 161 5.39 -10.10 -22.05
CA ARG A 161 6.51 -10.13 -23.01
C ARG A 161 6.94 -8.74 -23.45
N ILE A 162 6.01 -7.78 -23.42
CA ILE A 162 6.24 -6.39 -23.82
C ILE A 162 6.85 -5.61 -22.67
N THR A 163 6.34 -5.80 -21.45
CA THR A 163 6.78 -5.02 -20.29
C THR A 163 7.99 -5.64 -19.59
N GLN A 164 8.08 -6.96 -19.50
CA GLN A 164 9.13 -7.74 -18.83
C GLN A 164 9.36 -7.32 -17.37
N ASN A 165 8.27 -6.94 -16.68
CA ASN A 165 8.30 -6.48 -15.28
C ASN A 165 8.22 -7.63 -14.27
N GLY A 166 8.12 -8.88 -14.74
CA GLY A 166 7.92 -10.07 -13.92
C GLY A 166 6.54 -10.70 -14.17
N THR A 167 6.54 -12.02 -14.36
CA THR A 167 5.33 -12.78 -14.72
C THR A 167 4.23 -12.73 -13.67
N ILE A 168 4.59 -12.57 -12.41
CA ILE A 168 3.67 -12.60 -11.26
C ILE A 168 2.57 -11.53 -11.37
N TYR A 169 2.85 -10.35 -11.93
CA TYR A 169 1.85 -9.28 -12.08
C TYR A 169 0.85 -9.51 -13.22
N TYR A 170 1.13 -10.47 -14.09
CA TYR A 170 0.36 -10.79 -15.30
C TYR A 170 -0.31 -12.17 -15.23
N ASN A 171 -0.07 -12.91 -14.15
CA ASN A 171 -0.62 -14.23 -13.93
C ASN A 171 -2.05 -14.13 -13.40
N VAL A 172 -2.97 -14.80 -14.09
CA VAL A 172 -4.33 -15.02 -13.61
C VAL A 172 -4.35 -16.36 -12.90
N VAL A 173 -4.60 -16.33 -11.60
CA VAL A 173 -4.46 -17.45 -10.67
C VAL A 173 -5.77 -17.64 -9.92
N LEU A 174 -6.23 -18.88 -9.77
CA LEU A 174 -7.44 -19.20 -9.02
C LEU A 174 -7.19 -19.25 -7.51
N TYR A 175 -6.05 -19.79 -7.10
CA TYR A 175 -5.61 -19.90 -5.71
C TYR A 175 -4.09 -20.11 -5.64
N PHE A 176 -3.46 -19.78 -4.50
CA PHE A 176 -2.04 -20.10 -4.29
C PHE A 176 -1.89 -21.27 -3.32
N LYS A 177 -0.87 -22.09 -3.59
CA LYS A 177 -0.34 -23.09 -2.65
C LYS A 177 0.96 -22.56 -2.06
N GLU A 178 1.14 -22.71 -0.74
CA GLU A 178 2.41 -22.44 -0.10
C GLU A 178 3.38 -23.62 -0.32
N PHE A 179 4.63 -23.33 -0.67
CA PHE A 179 5.64 -24.37 -0.98
C PHE A 179 6.25 -25.01 0.29
N ASP A 180 6.19 -24.35 1.45
CA ASP A 180 7.01 -24.69 2.64
C ASP A 180 6.25 -25.28 3.84
N ALA A 181 4.91 -25.21 3.90
CA ALA A 181 4.17 -25.46 5.16
C ALA A 181 2.93 -26.35 4.97
N GLY A 182 3.11 -27.47 4.26
CA GLY A 182 2.00 -28.31 3.80
C GLY A 182 1.17 -27.56 2.75
N GLU A 183 0.42 -28.28 1.92
CA GLU A 183 -0.44 -27.69 0.89
C GLU A 183 -1.61 -26.89 1.46
N SER A 184 -1.34 -25.87 2.28
CA SER A 184 -2.37 -25.03 2.88
C SER A 184 -2.89 -24.03 1.86
N PHE A 185 -4.22 -23.98 1.73
CA PHE A 185 -4.91 -23.04 0.87
C PHE A 185 -4.58 -21.60 1.27
N ARG A 186 -4.18 -20.79 0.28
CA ARG A 186 -4.03 -19.35 0.47
C ARG A 186 -4.77 -18.57 -0.60
N LEU A 187 -5.61 -17.66 -0.14
CA LEU A 187 -6.34 -16.76 -0.99
C LEU A 187 -5.42 -15.65 -1.53
N THR A 188 -5.52 -15.35 -2.83
CA THR A 188 -4.86 -14.21 -3.49
C THR A 188 -5.80 -13.39 -4.35
N LEU A 189 -6.89 -13.98 -4.85
CA LEU A 189 -7.86 -13.32 -5.74
C LEU A 189 -7.11 -12.56 -6.85
N PHE A 190 -7.29 -11.25 -6.93
CA PHE A 190 -6.66 -10.38 -7.93
C PHE A 190 -5.28 -9.85 -7.53
N ALA A 191 -4.80 -10.13 -6.32
CA ALA A 191 -3.49 -9.70 -5.86
C ALA A 191 -2.40 -10.71 -6.30
N PRO A 192 -1.15 -10.26 -6.46
CA PRO A 192 -0.05 -11.09 -6.94
C PRO A 192 0.39 -12.14 -5.91
N TRP A 193 0.14 -11.92 -4.62
CA TRP A 193 0.40 -12.87 -3.52
C TRP A 193 -0.50 -12.58 -2.31
N SER A 194 -0.57 -13.50 -1.34
CA SER A 194 -1.55 -13.45 -0.24
C SER A 194 -1.32 -12.29 0.74
N PRO A 195 -0.09 -11.97 1.18
CA PRO A 195 0.16 -10.75 1.95
C PRO A 195 -0.36 -9.45 1.30
N ALA A 196 -0.22 -9.29 -0.02
CA ALA A 196 -0.73 -8.12 -0.74
C ALA A 196 -2.26 -8.03 -0.66
N LEU A 197 -2.97 -9.15 -0.86
CA LEU A 197 -4.42 -9.18 -0.70
C LEU A 197 -4.83 -8.86 0.76
N ALA A 198 -4.05 -9.31 1.73
CA ALA A 198 -4.33 -9.06 3.14
C ALA A 198 -4.20 -7.57 3.52
N LEU A 199 -3.22 -6.86 2.93
CA LEU A 199 -3.12 -5.40 3.05
C LEU A 199 -4.39 -4.71 2.51
N LEU A 200 -4.90 -5.16 1.35
CA LEU A 200 -6.15 -4.62 0.80
C LEU A 200 -7.35 -4.92 1.68
N GLY A 201 -7.45 -6.14 2.22
CA GLY A 201 -8.51 -6.50 3.17
C GLY A 201 -8.53 -5.57 4.38
N LEU A 202 -7.35 -5.26 4.94
CA LEU A 202 -7.22 -4.30 6.04
C LEU A 202 -7.65 -2.88 5.64
N ILE A 203 -7.22 -2.39 4.47
CA ILE A 203 -7.59 -1.05 3.97
C ILE A 203 -9.12 -0.98 3.72
N TYR A 204 -9.68 -1.98 3.05
CA TYR A 204 -11.11 -2.05 2.72
C TYR A 204 -11.99 -2.19 3.97
N PHE A 205 -11.51 -2.84 5.02
CA PHE A 205 -12.21 -2.88 6.31
C PHE A 205 -12.46 -1.45 6.85
N PHE A 206 -11.42 -0.61 6.85
CA PHE A 206 -11.55 0.76 7.32
C PHE A 206 -12.34 1.67 6.39
N PHE A 207 -12.31 1.41 5.08
CA PHE A 207 -13.18 2.13 4.13
C PHE A 207 -14.65 1.74 4.31
N ALA A 208 -14.93 0.46 4.54
CA ALA A 208 -16.28 -0.02 4.81
C ALA A 208 -16.85 0.63 6.08
N LEU A 209 -16.05 0.88 7.12
CA LEU A 209 -16.50 1.60 8.31
C LEU A 209 -17.04 3.01 8.02
N GLN A 210 -16.57 3.66 6.95
CA GLN A 210 -17.02 4.99 6.53
C GLN A 210 -18.23 4.97 5.58
N GLU A 211 -18.72 3.78 5.23
CA GLU A 211 -19.83 3.64 4.32
C GLU A 211 -21.17 4.01 5.01
N GLU A 212 -21.90 4.95 4.40
CA GLU A 212 -23.16 5.47 4.93
C GLU A 212 -24.27 4.42 4.90
N ASN A 213 -24.33 3.62 3.84
CA ASN A 213 -25.39 2.61 3.70
C ASN A 213 -25.02 1.34 4.48
N LYS A 214 -25.87 1.01 5.46
CA LYS A 214 -25.67 -0.12 6.37
C LYS A 214 -25.48 -1.46 5.66
N ILE A 215 -26.18 -1.72 4.56
CA ILE A 215 -26.08 -3.00 3.81
C ILE A 215 -24.69 -3.12 3.20
N TRP A 216 -24.25 -2.09 2.48
CA TRP A 216 -22.94 -2.07 1.83
C TRP A 216 -21.79 -2.06 2.83
N ARG A 217 -21.96 -1.34 3.95
CA ARG A 217 -21.03 -1.38 5.07
C ARG A 217 -20.83 -2.80 5.59
N TRP A 218 -21.91 -3.53 5.89
CA TRP A 218 -21.80 -4.89 6.42
C TRP A 218 -21.18 -5.86 5.41
N ILE A 219 -21.55 -5.76 4.13
CA ILE A 219 -20.92 -6.56 3.07
C ILE A 219 -19.41 -6.29 3.01
N GLY A 220 -19.02 -5.01 3.02
CA GLY A 220 -17.62 -4.59 3.03
C GLY A 220 -16.86 -5.12 4.24
N LEU A 221 -17.42 -5.00 5.44
CA LEU A 221 -16.79 -5.47 6.70
C LEU A 221 -16.61 -6.99 6.71
N VAL A 222 -17.68 -7.75 6.44
CA VAL A 222 -17.65 -9.22 6.46
C VAL A 222 -16.67 -9.74 5.41
N SER A 223 -16.73 -9.22 4.19
CA SER A 223 -15.81 -9.61 3.13
C SER A 223 -14.35 -9.28 3.48
N SER A 224 -14.09 -8.10 4.06
CA SER A 224 -12.72 -7.69 4.40
C SER A 224 -12.10 -8.57 5.50
N ILE A 225 -12.89 -8.93 6.51
CA ILE A 225 -12.47 -9.89 7.56
C ILE A 225 -12.19 -11.26 6.93
N LEU A 226 -13.10 -11.74 6.09
CA LEU A 226 -12.97 -13.05 5.43
C LEU A 226 -11.71 -13.10 4.54
N ILE A 227 -11.48 -12.07 3.73
CA ILE A 227 -10.27 -11.92 2.91
C ILE A 227 -9.01 -11.93 3.79
N THR A 228 -9.00 -11.16 4.88
CA THR A 228 -7.86 -11.07 5.79
C THR A 228 -7.56 -12.42 6.47
N TYR A 229 -8.60 -13.18 6.80
CA TYR A 229 -8.46 -14.50 7.41
C TYR A 229 -7.97 -15.56 6.40
N LEU A 230 -8.61 -15.66 5.23
CA LEU A 230 -8.32 -16.67 4.21
C LEU A 230 -6.98 -16.47 3.47
N THR A 231 -6.41 -15.27 3.55
CA THR A 231 -5.03 -15.01 3.07
C THR A 231 -3.97 -15.57 4.02
N ALA A 232 -4.34 -16.01 5.22
CA ALA A 232 -3.45 -16.55 6.25
C ALA A 232 -2.25 -15.61 6.57
N SER A 233 -2.44 -14.29 6.46
CA SER A 233 -1.42 -13.30 6.73
C SER A 233 -1.44 -12.87 8.20
N ARG A 234 -0.46 -13.35 8.97
CA ARG A 234 -0.30 -13.00 10.40
C ARG A 234 -0.17 -11.51 10.60
N THR A 235 0.61 -10.85 9.74
CA THR A 235 0.80 -9.40 9.77
C THR A 235 -0.55 -8.72 9.72
N ALA A 236 -1.44 -9.09 8.79
CA ALA A 236 -2.74 -8.46 8.67
C ALA A 236 -3.63 -8.70 9.90
N ILE A 237 -3.66 -9.95 10.41
CA ILE A 237 -4.46 -10.34 11.58
C ILE A 237 -4.00 -9.58 12.83
N ILE A 238 -2.69 -9.39 13.01
CA ILE A 238 -2.11 -8.68 14.15
C ILE A 238 -2.23 -7.16 13.97
N SER A 239 -2.00 -6.66 12.75
CA SER A 239 -2.08 -5.23 12.44
C SER A 239 -3.50 -4.69 12.60
N LEU A 240 -4.55 -5.47 12.32
CA LEU A 240 -5.94 -5.00 12.44
C LEU A 240 -6.29 -4.46 13.84
N PRO A 241 -6.17 -5.23 14.94
CA PRO A 241 -6.45 -4.72 16.29
C PRO A 241 -5.45 -3.62 16.70
N ILE A 242 -4.16 -3.77 16.35
CA ILE A 242 -3.15 -2.75 16.66
C ILE A 242 -3.53 -1.41 16.03
N ILE A 243 -3.95 -1.40 14.77
CA ILE A 243 -4.31 -0.17 14.05
C ILE A 243 -5.58 0.43 14.65
N ILE A 244 -6.60 -0.37 14.98
CA ILE A 244 -7.82 0.11 15.65
C ILE A 244 -7.46 0.84 16.97
N VAL A 245 -6.67 0.19 17.83
CA VAL A 245 -6.23 0.77 19.11
C VAL A 245 -5.36 2.00 18.87
N SER A 246 -4.44 1.94 17.91
CA SER A 246 -3.53 3.03 17.57
C SER A 246 -4.29 4.26 17.07
N ILE A 247 -5.24 4.11 16.16
CA ILE A 247 -6.06 5.23 15.64
C ILE A 247 -6.91 5.82 16.76
N TRP A 248 -7.53 4.99 17.59
CA TRP A 248 -8.32 5.47 18.73
C TRP A 248 -7.46 6.29 19.67
N PHE A 249 -6.27 5.81 20.02
CA PHE A 249 -5.33 6.51 20.88
C PHE A 249 -4.84 7.82 20.24
N LEU A 250 -4.30 7.74 19.02
CA LEU A 250 -3.71 8.87 18.30
C LEU A 250 -4.72 9.97 17.96
N SER A 251 -5.93 9.59 17.54
CA SER A 251 -6.99 10.56 17.20
C SER A 251 -7.58 11.26 18.43
N ASN A 252 -7.46 10.64 19.60
CA ASN A 252 -7.95 11.19 20.87
C ASN A 252 -6.81 11.69 21.76
N PHE A 253 -5.57 11.75 21.25
CA PHE A 253 -4.38 12.04 22.05
C PHE A 253 -4.48 13.35 22.84
N SER A 254 -5.14 14.38 22.30
CA SER A 254 -5.32 15.67 22.97
C SER A 254 -6.44 15.69 24.03
N ARG A 255 -7.14 14.57 24.26
CA ARG A 255 -8.24 14.50 25.23
C ARG A 255 -7.69 14.13 26.61
N PRO A 256 -8.06 14.87 27.69
CA PRO A 256 -7.55 14.61 29.04
C PRO A 256 -7.77 13.17 29.53
N TYR A 257 -8.90 12.55 29.17
CA TYR A 257 -9.21 11.18 29.57
C TYR A 257 -8.20 10.15 29.00
N VAL A 258 -7.62 10.41 27.82
CA VAL A 258 -6.60 9.52 27.23
C VAL A 258 -5.32 9.59 28.05
N HIS A 259 -4.90 10.78 28.50
CA HIS A 259 -3.72 10.93 29.35
C HIS A 259 -3.91 10.25 30.70
N ILE A 260 -5.08 10.39 31.33
CA ILE A 260 -5.41 9.71 32.60
C ILE A 260 -5.41 8.18 32.41
N LEU A 261 -6.05 7.69 31.36
CA LEU A 261 -6.05 6.25 31.08
C LEU A 261 -4.63 5.74 30.82
N SER A 262 -3.83 6.50 30.06
CA SER A 262 -2.44 6.14 29.75
C SER A 262 -1.56 6.12 30.99
N SER A 263 -1.75 7.04 31.93
CA SER A 263 -0.99 7.04 33.18
C SER A 263 -1.36 5.85 34.06
N ILE A 264 -2.65 5.50 34.15
CA ILE A 264 -3.12 4.30 34.87
C ILE A 264 -2.53 3.03 34.23
N ILE A 265 -2.57 2.92 32.90
CA ILE A 265 -1.99 1.77 32.18
C ILE A 265 -0.48 1.70 32.40
N CYS A 266 0.23 2.82 32.28
CA CYS A 266 1.68 2.88 32.50
C CYS A 266 2.06 2.46 33.92
N PHE A 267 1.36 3.00 34.93
CA PHE A 267 1.55 2.64 36.33
C PHE A 267 1.28 1.15 36.58
N SER A 268 0.16 0.63 36.07
CA SER A 268 -0.19 -0.79 36.18
C SER A 268 0.84 -1.68 35.48
N SER A 269 1.33 -1.27 34.30
CA SER A 269 2.36 -2.01 33.57
C SER A 269 3.70 -2.09 34.33
N GLY A 270 4.03 -1.06 35.12
CA GLY A 270 5.19 -1.09 36.02
C GLY A 270 5.05 -2.13 37.12
N ILE A 271 3.86 -2.19 37.76
CA ILE A 271 3.55 -3.17 38.81
C ILE A 271 3.63 -4.60 38.27
N PHE A 272 3.09 -4.85 37.07
CA PHE A 272 3.07 -6.18 36.45
C PHE A 272 4.22 -6.42 35.46
N SER A 273 5.33 -5.68 35.59
CA SER A 273 6.42 -5.69 34.61
C SER A 273 7.02 -7.08 34.38
N SER A 274 7.25 -7.86 35.44
CA SER A 274 7.77 -9.24 35.33
C SER A 274 6.85 -10.16 34.54
N PHE A 275 5.54 -10.10 34.81
CA PHE A 275 4.53 -10.84 34.06
C PHE A 275 4.49 -10.41 32.58
N LEU A 276 4.55 -9.10 32.29
CA LEU A 276 4.55 -8.59 30.93
C LEU A 276 5.82 -8.97 30.15
N VAL A 277 6.98 -8.97 30.79
CA VAL A 277 8.24 -9.42 30.17
C VAL A 277 8.18 -10.90 29.84
N GLU A 278 7.66 -11.73 30.74
CA GLU A 278 7.51 -13.16 30.49
C GLU A 278 6.47 -13.42 29.38
N LEU A 279 5.34 -12.71 29.41
CA LEU A 279 4.33 -12.79 28.36
C LEU A 279 4.88 -12.41 26.99
N THR A 280 5.67 -11.33 26.90
CA THR A 280 6.29 -10.92 25.62
C THR A 280 7.29 -11.96 25.11
N ARG A 281 8.09 -12.55 26.00
CA ARG A 281 9.01 -13.64 25.66
C ARG A 281 8.26 -14.87 25.12
N GLN A 282 7.22 -15.31 25.81
CA GLN A 282 6.40 -16.46 25.39
C GLN A 282 5.69 -16.21 24.05
N LEU A 283 5.16 -15.00 23.85
CA LEU A 283 4.57 -14.59 22.56
C LEU A 283 5.62 -14.61 21.44
N GLN A 284 6.83 -14.13 21.70
CA GLN A 284 7.93 -14.12 20.72
C GLN A 284 8.38 -15.55 20.37
N GLU A 285 8.51 -16.43 21.36
CA GLU A 285 8.87 -17.85 21.17
C GLU A 285 7.76 -18.59 20.38
N THR A 286 6.49 -18.38 20.70
CA THR A 286 5.35 -18.95 19.96
C THR A 286 5.30 -18.44 18.52
N PHE A 287 5.60 -17.15 18.32
CA PHE A 287 5.59 -16.54 16.99
C PHE A 287 6.69 -17.08 16.08
N THR A 288 7.91 -17.24 16.62
CA THR A 288 9.08 -17.74 15.88
C THR A 288 8.99 -19.24 15.58
N THR A 289 8.49 -20.05 16.51
CA THR A 289 8.39 -21.51 16.35
C THR A 289 7.28 -21.93 15.37
N SER A 290 6.20 -21.17 15.24
CA SER A 290 5.06 -21.52 14.38
C SER A 290 5.30 -21.42 12.86
N ARG A 291 6.48 -20.97 12.36
CA ARG A 291 6.83 -21.01 10.92
C ARG A 291 8.33 -20.82 10.63
N GLN A 292 9.11 -21.88 10.83
CA GLN A 292 10.56 -21.83 10.65
C GLN A 292 11.03 -21.60 9.19
N GLY A 293 10.29 -22.08 8.18
CA GLY A 293 10.70 -22.02 6.77
C GLY A 293 10.77 -20.60 6.18
N SER A 294 9.64 -19.88 6.18
CA SER A 294 9.57 -18.54 5.56
C SER A 294 10.36 -17.46 6.33
N SER A 295 10.57 -17.63 7.64
CA SER A 295 11.40 -16.70 8.42
C SER A 295 12.87 -16.85 8.05
N ARG A 296 13.34 -18.08 7.86
CA ARG A 296 14.74 -18.36 7.52
C ARG A 296 15.15 -17.75 6.18
N VAL A 297 14.33 -17.90 5.13
CA VAL A 297 14.62 -17.30 3.81
C VAL A 297 14.65 -15.78 3.90
N ARG A 298 13.68 -15.17 4.60
CA ARG A 298 13.64 -13.71 4.81
C ARG A 298 14.87 -13.21 5.55
N ASP A 299 15.30 -13.90 6.61
CA ASP A 299 16.48 -13.52 7.40
C ASP A 299 17.77 -13.62 6.58
N ILE A 300 17.91 -14.67 5.76
CA ILE A 300 19.07 -14.83 4.86
C ILE A 300 19.08 -13.70 3.82
N LEU A 301 17.96 -13.42 3.16
CA LEU A 301 17.84 -12.33 2.19
C LEU A 301 18.12 -10.96 2.82
N ALA A 302 17.64 -10.72 4.04
CA ALA A 302 17.88 -9.48 4.78
C ALA A 302 19.36 -9.29 5.11
N ARG A 303 20.03 -10.35 5.59
CA ARG A 303 21.48 -10.32 5.86
C ARG A 303 22.29 -10.08 4.60
N MET A 304 21.96 -10.75 3.50
CA MET A 304 22.63 -10.53 2.20
C MET A 304 22.47 -9.10 1.70
N ALA A 305 21.26 -8.53 1.83
CA ALA A 305 20.98 -7.15 1.44
C ALA A 305 21.80 -6.15 2.27
N LEU A 306 21.86 -6.33 3.60
CA LEU A 306 22.63 -5.46 4.48
C LEU A 306 24.14 -5.58 4.29
N ASP A 307 24.63 -6.77 3.96
CA ASP A 307 26.06 -6.97 3.73
C ASP A 307 26.49 -6.31 2.40
N ARG A 308 25.76 -6.60 1.33
CA ARG A 308 26.03 -6.00 0.01
C ARG A 308 25.75 -4.51 -0.06
N PHE A 309 24.84 -3.98 0.77
CA PHE A 309 24.60 -2.55 0.85
C PHE A 309 25.88 -1.72 1.07
N LYS A 310 26.87 -2.28 1.77
CA LYS A 310 28.17 -1.63 2.02
C LYS A 310 28.94 -1.31 0.73
N ASP A 311 28.68 -2.07 -0.34
CA ASP A 311 29.36 -1.90 -1.62
C ASP A 311 28.85 -0.66 -2.39
N ALA A 312 27.59 -0.26 -2.15
CA ALA A 312 26.96 0.90 -2.79
C ALA A 312 26.05 1.68 -1.82
N PRO A 313 26.61 2.36 -0.80
CA PRO A 313 25.83 2.90 0.30
C PRO A 313 24.99 4.12 -0.08
N VAL A 314 25.43 4.92 -1.06
CA VAL A 314 24.78 6.21 -1.39
C VAL A 314 23.59 6.01 -2.32
N TRP A 315 23.81 5.37 -3.46
CA TRP A 315 22.83 5.23 -4.56
C TRP A 315 22.27 3.82 -4.73
N GLY A 316 22.82 2.83 -4.02
CA GLY A 316 22.41 1.42 -4.13
C GLY A 316 22.79 0.77 -5.46
N HIS A 317 22.32 -0.47 -5.64
CA HIS A 317 22.67 -1.33 -6.78
C HIS A 317 21.80 -1.10 -8.02
N GLY A 318 20.83 -0.18 -7.96
CA GLY A 318 19.90 0.13 -9.05
C GLY A 318 18.77 -0.90 -9.22
N ARG A 319 19.06 -2.20 -9.08
CA ARG A 319 18.13 -3.33 -9.24
C ARG A 319 18.39 -4.46 -8.23
N SER A 320 17.36 -5.20 -7.86
CA SER A 320 17.52 -6.44 -7.09
C SER A 320 18.08 -7.58 -7.93
N GLN A 321 19.12 -8.23 -7.43
CA GLN A 321 19.68 -9.46 -7.98
C GLN A 321 18.98 -10.69 -7.36
N PRO A 322 18.87 -11.82 -8.08
CA PRO A 322 18.36 -13.06 -7.51
C PRO A 322 19.28 -13.55 -6.39
N GLY A 323 18.69 -14.07 -5.31
CA GLY A 323 19.41 -14.80 -4.28
C GLY A 323 19.86 -16.18 -4.77
N PHE A 324 20.53 -16.94 -3.90
CA PHE A 324 20.97 -18.30 -4.22
C PHE A 324 19.80 -19.29 -4.21
N GLU A 325 20.04 -20.53 -4.67
CA GLU A 325 19.03 -21.60 -4.75
C GLU A 325 18.38 -21.89 -3.37
N ALA A 326 19.14 -21.78 -2.28
CA ALA A 326 18.65 -21.92 -0.91
C ALA A 326 17.60 -20.86 -0.50
N THR A 327 17.49 -19.76 -1.25
CA THR A 327 16.44 -18.73 -1.10
C THR A 327 15.38 -18.80 -2.20
N ALA A 328 15.24 -19.95 -2.86
CA ALA A 328 14.38 -20.16 -4.02
C ALA A 328 14.61 -19.12 -5.14
N ASN A 329 15.85 -18.63 -5.28
CA ASN A 329 16.25 -17.56 -6.20
C ASN A 329 15.42 -16.26 -6.05
N MET A 330 14.81 -16.03 -4.88
CA MET A 330 14.02 -14.83 -4.63
C MET A 330 14.93 -13.57 -4.66
N PRO A 331 14.43 -12.42 -5.17
CA PRO A 331 15.27 -11.22 -5.27
C PRO A 331 15.74 -10.71 -3.91
N ILE A 332 17.00 -10.30 -3.81
CA ILE A 332 17.56 -9.70 -2.60
C ILE A 332 16.81 -8.41 -2.27
N GLY A 333 16.34 -8.28 -1.03
CA GLY A 333 15.57 -7.11 -0.56
C GLY A 333 14.08 -7.11 -0.90
N SER A 334 13.51 -8.23 -1.38
CA SER A 334 12.10 -8.32 -1.80
C SER A 334 11.05 -8.41 -0.69
N HIS A 335 11.46 -8.73 0.54
CA HIS A 335 10.55 -9.09 1.63
C HIS A 335 10.48 -8.04 2.75
N HIS A 336 11.13 -6.89 2.56
CA HIS A 336 11.21 -5.83 3.55
C HIS A 336 11.56 -4.51 2.86
N THR A 337 10.61 -3.58 2.79
CA THR A 337 10.75 -2.30 2.07
C THR A 337 12.03 -1.56 2.48
N TRP A 338 12.29 -1.42 3.78
CA TRP A 338 13.43 -0.63 4.27
C TRP A 338 14.80 -1.22 3.91
N ILE A 339 14.97 -2.54 4.07
CA ILE A 339 16.22 -3.23 3.74
C ILE A 339 16.39 -3.30 2.21
N GLY A 340 15.29 -3.52 1.49
CA GLY A 340 15.26 -3.47 0.03
C GLY A 340 15.67 -2.10 -0.50
N LEU A 341 15.17 -1.02 0.10
CA LEU A 341 15.54 0.35 -0.25
C LEU A 341 17.03 0.62 -0.04
N LEU A 342 17.59 0.21 1.11
CA LEU A 342 19.03 0.35 1.34
C LEU A 342 19.83 -0.37 0.26
N TYR A 343 19.50 -1.62 -0.04
CA TYR A 343 20.22 -2.39 -1.05
C TYR A 343 20.08 -1.83 -2.47
N VAL A 344 18.85 -1.56 -2.92
CA VAL A 344 18.55 -1.19 -4.32
C VAL A 344 18.80 0.29 -4.60
N LYS A 345 18.51 1.18 -3.64
CA LYS A 345 18.50 2.63 -3.83
C LYS A 345 19.41 3.40 -2.86
N GLY A 346 20.11 2.70 -1.96
CA GLY A 346 21.04 3.31 -1.01
C GLY A 346 20.34 4.16 0.05
N LEU A 347 21.15 4.94 0.78
CA LEU A 347 20.67 5.90 1.77
C LEU A 347 19.76 6.96 1.15
N ILE A 348 20.04 7.40 -0.07
CA ILE A 348 19.23 8.43 -0.74
C ILE A 348 17.81 7.92 -0.98
N GLY A 349 17.65 6.71 -1.51
CA GLY A 349 16.32 6.11 -1.68
C GLY A 349 15.62 5.83 -0.35
N PHE A 350 16.36 5.36 0.65
CA PHE A 350 15.84 5.14 2.00
C PHE A 350 15.24 6.44 2.59
N PHE A 351 15.98 7.55 2.58
CA PHE A 351 15.48 8.83 3.08
C PHE A 351 14.40 9.43 2.18
N ALA A 352 14.50 9.25 0.85
CA ALA A 352 13.47 9.69 -0.08
C ALA A 352 12.11 9.02 0.20
N PHE A 353 12.08 7.81 0.74
CA PHE A 353 10.81 7.20 1.18
C PHE A 353 10.47 7.53 2.64
N LEU A 354 11.46 7.54 3.55
CA LEU A 354 11.24 7.79 4.98
C LEU A 354 10.68 9.18 5.26
N ILE A 355 11.27 10.22 4.66
CA ILE A 355 10.91 11.62 4.89
C ILE A 355 9.42 11.86 4.59
N PRO A 356 8.90 11.58 3.38
CA PRO A 356 7.49 11.83 3.09
C PRO A 356 6.56 10.96 3.94
N MET A 357 6.94 9.73 4.29
CA MET A 357 6.16 8.88 5.20
C MET A 357 6.02 9.50 6.60
N VAL A 358 7.12 9.97 7.20
CA VAL A 358 7.14 10.59 8.53
C VAL A 358 6.35 11.90 8.54
N TYR A 359 6.61 12.78 7.57
CA TYR A 359 5.87 14.05 7.50
C TYR A 359 4.39 13.84 7.20
N SER A 360 4.02 12.85 6.39
CA SER A 360 2.61 12.49 6.16
C SER A 360 1.95 11.98 7.44
N PHE A 361 2.68 11.18 8.23
CA PHE A 361 2.19 10.68 9.51
C PHE A 361 1.92 11.82 10.49
N ILE A 362 2.89 12.72 10.67
CA ILE A 362 2.74 13.88 11.57
C ILE A 362 1.59 14.77 11.09
N TYR A 363 1.53 15.07 9.79
CA TYR A 363 0.50 15.94 9.21
C TYR A 363 -0.90 15.36 9.39
N LEU A 364 -1.09 14.06 9.11
CA LEU A 364 -2.37 13.39 9.26
C LEU A 364 -2.73 13.19 10.73
N LEU A 365 -1.76 12.95 11.62
CA LEU A 365 -1.99 12.85 13.05
C LEU A 365 -2.63 14.12 13.61
N LEU A 366 -2.11 15.29 13.23
CA LEU A 366 -2.64 16.59 13.65
C LEU A 366 -4.07 16.83 13.11
N LYS A 367 -4.33 16.49 11.84
CA LYS A 367 -5.66 16.68 11.23
C LYS A 367 -6.69 15.64 11.65
N ALA A 368 -6.28 14.40 11.91
CA ALA A 368 -7.14 13.28 12.26
C ALA A 368 -7.95 13.56 13.53
N GLN A 369 -7.48 14.43 14.41
CA GLN A 369 -8.22 14.81 15.61
C GLN A 369 -9.54 15.55 15.30
N LYS A 370 -9.61 16.27 14.17
CA LYS A 370 -10.75 17.12 13.79
C LYS A 370 -11.56 16.55 12.62
N ASN A 371 -10.90 15.96 11.63
CA ASN A 371 -11.52 15.53 10.38
C ASN A 371 -11.58 14.00 10.26
N THR A 372 -12.76 13.46 10.00
CA THR A 372 -12.98 12.01 9.81
C THR A 372 -12.22 11.46 8.62
N THR A 373 -12.13 12.20 7.52
CA THR A 373 -11.39 11.79 6.32
C THR A 373 -9.90 11.65 6.62
N SER A 374 -9.34 12.59 7.40
CA SER A 374 -7.94 12.51 7.85
C SER A 374 -7.69 11.33 8.80
N LYS A 375 -8.67 10.91 9.60
CA LYS A 375 -8.55 9.65 10.37
C LYS A 375 -8.39 8.46 9.45
N VAL A 376 -9.15 8.40 8.35
CA VAL A 376 -9.05 7.33 7.34
C VAL A 376 -7.70 7.39 6.62
N GLY A 377 -7.23 8.59 6.26
CA GLY A 377 -5.89 8.78 5.71
C GLY A 377 -4.79 8.28 6.66
N LEU A 378 -4.87 8.62 7.95
CA LEU A 378 -3.93 8.14 8.98
C LEU A 378 -4.00 6.62 9.13
N THR A 379 -5.21 6.05 9.09
CA THR A 379 -5.44 4.61 9.17
C THR A 379 -4.76 3.88 8.01
N PHE A 380 -4.95 4.39 6.79
CA PHE A 380 -4.29 3.87 5.60
C PHE A 380 -2.77 3.93 5.73
N LEU A 381 -2.23 5.05 6.23
CA LEU A 381 -0.78 5.19 6.42
C LEU A 381 -0.23 4.21 7.47
N LEU A 382 -0.94 4.00 8.58
CA LEU A 382 -0.58 3.01 9.59
C LEU A 382 -0.61 1.57 9.04
N ALA A 383 -1.58 1.27 8.18
CA ALA A 383 -1.64 -0.01 7.47
C ALA A 383 -0.42 -0.19 6.55
N LEU A 384 -0.07 0.83 5.77
CA LEU A 384 1.15 0.80 4.94
C LEU A 384 2.41 0.59 5.79
N ILE A 385 2.61 1.39 6.85
CA ILE A 385 3.78 1.27 7.74
C ILE A 385 3.90 -0.15 8.30
N SER A 386 2.79 -0.74 8.74
CA SER A 386 2.79 -2.11 9.27
C SER A 386 3.29 -3.14 8.24
N PHE A 387 2.95 -2.94 6.97
CA PHE A 387 3.34 -3.85 5.89
C PHE A 387 4.72 -3.56 5.29
N THR A 388 5.31 -2.37 5.53
CA THR A 388 6.69 -2.05 5.07
C THR A 388 7.75 -3.04 5.59
N PHE A 389 7.51 -3.67 6.74
CA PHE A 389 8.41 -4.66 7.33
C PHE A 389 8.29 -6.05 6.71
N THR A 390 7.27 -6.28 5.88
CA THR A 390 6.92 -7.62 5.41
C THR A 390 6.82 -7.77 3.90
N ASP A 391 6.77 -6.64 3.21
CA ASP A 391 6.52 -6.55 1.78
C ASP A 391 7.12 -5.27 1.20
N ASN A 392 7.19 -5.20 -0.12
CA ASN A 392 7.68 -4.06 -0.87
C ASN A 392 6.50 -3.17 -1.31
N GLN A 393 6.38 -2.00 -0.68
CA GLN A 393 5.19 -1.15 -0.87
C GLN A 393 5.09 -0.58 -2.29
N GLU A 394 6.22 -0.23 -2.92
CA GLU A 394 6.25 0.38 -4.25
C GLU A 394 5.55 -0.47 -5.30
N VAL A 395 5.74 -1.78 -5.23
CA VAL A 395 5.18 -2.75 -6.16
C VAL A 395 3.68 -2.89 -5.97
N LEU A 396 3.16 -2.60 -4.77
CA LEU A 396 1.75 -2.75 -4.42
C LEU A 396 0.94 -1.44 -4.60
N ALA A 397 1.60 -0.34 -4.98
CA ALA A 397 0.96 0.96 -5.14
C ALA A 397 -0.20 0.94 -6.16
N TYR A 398 -0.12 0.12 -7.21
CA TYR A 398 -1.19 -0.07 -8.19
C TYR A 398 -2.42 -0.81 -7.63
N LEU A 399 -2.33 -1.43 -6.45
CA LEU A 399 -3.45 -2.11 -5.81
C LEU A 399 -4.11 -1.23 -4.75
N TYR A 400 -3.31 -0.63 -3.87
CA TYR A 400 -3.81 0.19 -2.77
C TYR A 400 -3.99 1.67 -3.16
N TRP A 401 -3.87 2.01 -4.44
CA TRP A 401 -4.09 3.36 -4.97
C TRP A 401 -5.34 4.10 -4.49
N PRO A 402 -6.50 3.48 -4.19
CA PRO A 402 -7.65 4.21 -3.67
C PRO A 402 -7.35 4.84 -2.30
N GLY A 403 -6.50 4.19 -1.50
CA GLY A 403 -5.99 4.74 -0.24
C GLY A 403 -5.02 5.89 -0.43
N LEU A 404 -4.18 5.86 -1.47
CA LEU A 404 -3.33 7.00 -1.83
C LEU A 404 -4.16 8.22 -2.25
N ILE A 405 -5.27 8.03 -2.98
CA ILE A 405 -6.20 9.12 -3.29
C ILE A 405 -6.85 9.67 -2.03
N ILE A 406 -7.33 8.82 -1.11
CA ILE A 406 -7.91 9.27 0.16
C ILE A 406 -6.88 10.00 1.02
N MET A 407 -5.62 9.55 1.02
CA MET A 407 -4.51 10.24 1.65
C MET A 407 -4.32 11.64 1.03
N GLY A 408 -4.36 11.75 -0.29
CA GLY A 408 -4.37 13.03 -1.02
C GLY A 408 -5.53 13.95 -0.63
N ILE A 409 -6.76 13.42 -0.59
CA ILE A 409 -7.94 14.18 -0.16
C ILE A 409 -7.76 14.70 1.27
N SER A 410 -7.15 13.90 2.14
CA SER A 410 -6.85 14.27 3.53
C SER A 410 -5.78 15.37 3.65
N PHE A 411 -4.88 15.47 2.67
CA PHE A 411 -3.88 16.53 2.61
C PHE A 411 -4.44 17.88 2.21
N LYS A 412 -5.61 17.93 1.56
CA LYS A 412 -6.26 19.17 1.15
C LYS A 412 -6.39 20.11 2.35
N GLU A 413 -5.86 21.32 2.22
CA GLU A 413 -5.97 22.35 3.25
C GLU A 413 -7.42 22.79 3.35
N GLU A 414 -7.96 22.82 4.58
CA GLU A 414 -9.20 23.55 4.82
C GLU A 414 -8.86 25.01 4.56
N LYS A 415 -9.49 25.61 3.55
CA LYS A 415 -9.40 27.05 3.30
C LYS A 415 -10.06 27.73 4.51
N ASN A 416 -9.29 27.97 5.55
CA ASN A 416 -9.72 28.82 6.64
C ASN A 416 -10.02 30.18 6.00
N ALA A 417 -11.30 30.52 5.94
CA ALA A 417 -11.72 31.91 5.88
C ALA A 417 -11.08 32.58 7.10
N VAL A 418 -9.95 33.25 6.88
CA VAL A 418 -9.37 34.16 7.85
C VAL A 418 -10.34 35.33 7.91
N ILE A 419 -11.42 35.17 8.68
CA ILE A 419 -12.21 36.29 9.14
C ILE A 419 -11.34 36.95 10.21
N PHE A 420 -10.53 37.91 9.79
CA PHE A 420 -10.04 38.91 10.72
C PHE A 420 -11.28 39.59 11.32
N LYS A 421 -11.51 39.36 12.61
CA LYS A 421 -12.42 40.17 13.43
C LYS A 421 -11.69 41.40 13.91
#